data_AF-A0A7V2LR87-F1
#
_entry.id   AF-A0A7V2LR87-F1
#
_cell.length_a   1.000
_cell.length_b   1.000
_cell.length_c   1.000
_cell.angle_alpha   90.00
_cell.angle_beta   90.00
_cell.angle_gamma   90.00
#
_symmetry.space_group_name_H-M   'P 1'
#
loop_
_entity.id
_entity.type
_entity.pdbx_description
1 polymer ?
#
loop_
_entity_poly.entity_id
_entity_poly.type
_entity_poly.pdbx_seq_one_letter_code
_entity_poly.pdbx_strand_id
1 'polypeptide(L)'
;MPEEKEIPEYFSDQFMLAGGPYGAVISFAKGPAEPGPGRTAETVARVRMSYEHIKTMTFVLARHVKKLERENAISYPIPPKILSGLGIAKEDWDSFWESSNFSL
;
A
#
# COMPACT_ATOMS: atom_id res chain seq x y z
N MET A 1 36.11 3.51 -0.06
CA MET A 1 34.76 3.28 -0.61
C MET A 1 33.80 3.39 0.56
N PRO A 2 32.75 4.22 0.50
CA PRO A 2 31.71 4.15 1.52
C PRO A 2 31.19 2.72 1.53
N GLU A 3 31.10 2.10 2.71
CA GLU A 3 30.47 0.79 2.87
C GLU A 3 29.07 0.90 2.26
N GLU A 4 28.77 0.06 1.26
CA GLU A 4 27.42 -0.04 0.73
C GLU A 4 26.52 -0.48 1.88
N LYS A 5 25.79 0.49 2.44
CA LYS A 5 24.83 0.22 3.49
C LYS A 5 23.73 -0.63 2.89
N GLU A 6 23.67 -1.88 3.31
CA GLU A 6 22.63 -2.83 2.91
C GLU A 6 21.25 -2.20 3.13
N ILE A 7 20.41 -2.23 2.09
CA ILE A 7 19.06 -1.68 2.16
C ILE A 7 18.21 -2.71 2.92
N PRO A 8 17.62 -2.34 4.07
CA PRO A 8 16.86 -3.30 4.85
C PRO A 8 15.57 -3.70 4.14
N GLU A 9 15.32 -5.01 4.08
CA GLU A 9 14.08 -5.58 3.56
C GLU A 9 13.15 -6.01 4.70
N TYR A 10 11.89 -5.61 4.63
CA TYR A 10 10.89 -5.92 5.66
C TYR A 10 9.65 -6.59 5.04
N PHE A 11 9.16 -7.62 5.72
CA PHE A 11 7.82 -8.15 5.46
C PHE A 11 6.77 -7.33 6.24
N SER A 12 5.69 -6.95 5.57
CA SER A 12 4.57 -6.24 6.16
C SER A 12 3.25 -6.77 5.59
N ASP A 13 2.28 -7.04 6.46
CA ASP A 13 0.92 -7.46 6.11
C ASP A 13 -0.14 -6.44 6.53
N GLN A 14 0.25 -5.41 7.28
CA GLN A 14 -0.60 -4.32 7.72
C GLN A 14 0.06 -2.97 7.43
N PHE A 15 -0.75 -1.96 7.11
CA PHE A 15 -0.27 -0.59 7.02
C PHE A 15 -1.31 0.41 7.56
N MET A 16 -0.84 1.56 8.02
CA MET A 16 -1.67 2.71 8.38
C MET A 16 -1.09 3.98 7.78
N LEU A 17 -1.95 4.82 7.21
CA LEU A 17 -1.60 6.14 6.69
C LEU A 17 -2.14 7.21 7.65
N ALA A 18 -1.25 8.06 8.17
CA ALA A 18 -1.61 9.20 9.01
C ALA A 18 -1.12 10.50 8.38
N GLY A 19 -2.04 11.44 8.12
CA GLY A 19 -1.74 12.76 7.57
C GLY A 19 -1.53 13.82 8.65
N GLY A 20 -0.73 14.83 8.33
CA GLY A 20 -0.57 16.06 9.10
C GLY A 20 -0.42 17.28 8.19
N PRO A 21 -0.20 18.49 8.74
CA PRO A 21 -0.14 19.72 7.94
C PRO A 21 0.97 19.76 6.88
N TYR A 22 2.05 19.00 7.10
CA TYR A 22 3.27 19.07 6.28
C TYR A 22 3.59 17.77 5.50
N GLY A 23 2.69 16.79 5.52
CA GLY A 23 2.90 15.51 4.85
C GLY A 23 2.17 14.38 5.55
N ALA A 24 2.58 13.15 5.27
CA ALA A 24 2.02 11.96 5.90
C ALA A 24 3.10 10.95 6.31
N VAL A 25 2.66 9.99 7.11
CA VAL A 25 3.45 8.84 7.54
C VAL A 25 2.70 7.57 7.19
N ILE A 26 3.36 6.66 6.46
CA ILE A 26 2.91 5.28 6.29
C ILE A 26 3.66 4.45 7.33
N SER A 27 2.91 3.81 8.23
CA SER A 27 3.45 2.84 9.19
C SER A 27 3.12 1.44 8.71
N PHE A 28 4.15 0.62 8.53
CA PHE A 28 4.06 -0.78 8.15
C PHE A 28 4.20 -1.65 9.38
N ALA A 29 3.36 -2.66 9.50
CA ALA A 29 3.36 -3.58 10.61
C ALA A 29 3.21 -5.03 10.16
N LYS A 30 3.71 -5.92 11.01
CA LYS A 30 3.61 -7.36 10.86
C LYS A 30 2.71 -7.92 11.95
N GLY A 31 1.67 -8.65 11.55
CA GLY A 31 0.81 -9.38 12.47
C GLY A 31 1.54 -10.47 13.24
N PRO A 32 1.04 -10.87 14.42
CA PRO A 32 1.60 -12.00 15.16
C PRO A 32 1.41 -13.30 14.38
N ALA A 33 2.39 -14.21 14.45
CA ALA A 33 2.35 -15.49 13.74
C ALA A 33 1.15 -16.38 14.14
N GLU A 34 0.70 -16.28 15.39
CA GLU A 34 -0.54 -16.91 15.84
C GLU A 34 -1.42 -15.87 16.53
N PRO A 35 -2.73 -15.82 16.20
CA PRO A 35 -3.67 -14.94 16.88
C PRO A 35 -3.83 -15.36 18.34
N GLY A 36 -3.70 -14.40 19.27
CA GLY A 36 -3.84 -14.67 20.69
C GLY A 36 -4.12 -13.39 21.50
N PRO A 37 -4.77 -13.51 22.67
CA PRO A 37 -5.05 -12.36 23.53
C PRO A 37 -3.77 -11.59 23.85
N GLY A 38 -3.78 -10.27 23.62
CA GLY A 38 -2.64 -9.39 23.92
C GLY A 38 -1.51 -9.39 22.89
N ARG A 39 -1.60 -10.19 21.81
CA ARG A 39 -0.63 -10.12 20.70
C ARG A 39 -1.05 -9.04 19.71
N THR A 40 -0.26 -7.96 19.64
CA THR A 40 -0.48 -6.84 18.71
C THR A 40 0.50 -6.89 17.54
N ALA A 41 0.15 -6.25 16.43
CA ALA A 41 1.05 -6.12 15.30
C ALA A 41 2.31 -5.31 15.69
N GLU A 42 3.47 -5.74 15.20
CA GLU A 42 4.76 -5.09 15.42
C GLU A 42 5.03 -4.11 14.28
N THR A 43 5.36 -2.85 14.58
CA THR A 43 5.74 -1.88 13.54
C THR A 43 7.13 -2.23 13.00
N VAL A 44 7.22 -2.56 11.72
CA VAL A 44 8.48 -2.91 11.05
C VAL A 44 9.12 -1.74 10.33
N ALA A 45 8.33 -0.78 9.85
CA ALA A 45 8.85 0.41 9.18
C ALA A 45 7.91 1.61 9.32
N ARG A 46 8.48 2.83 9.28
CA ARG A 46 7.74 4.08 9.17
C ARG A 46 8.36 4.96 8.11
N VAL A 47 7.59 5.32 7.10
CA VAL A 47 8.04 6.16 6.00
C VAL A 47 7.31 7.50 6.07
N ARG A 48 8.06 8.58 6.29
CA ARG A 48 7.53 9.96 6.30
C ARG A 48 7.81 10.61 4.96
N MET A 49 6.83 11.32 4.42
CA MET A 49 6.93 11.91 3.10
C MET A 49 5.96 13.09 2.92
N SER A 50 6.19 13.92 1.91
CA SER A 50 5.26 14.99 1.53
C SER A 50 4.05 14.43 0.78
N TYR A 51 3.00 15.25 0.63
CA TYR A 51 1.81 14.84 -0.13
C TYR A 51 2.08 14.73 -1.63
N GLU A 52 3.00 15.52 -2.18
CA GLU A 52 3.47 15.37 -3.56
C GLU A 52 4.09 14.00 -3.78
N HIS A 53 4.89 13.52 -2.81
CA HIS A 53 5.51 12.21 -2.89
C HIS A 53 4.48 11.08 -2.82
N ILE A 54 3.48 11.18 -1.92
CA ILE A 54 2.39 10.19 -1.82
C ILE A 54 1.62 10.13 -3.14
N LYS A 55 1.27 11.28 -3.70
CA LYS A 55 0.54 11.34 -4.98
C LYS A 55 1.32 10.68 -6.11
N THR A 56 2.63 10.94 -6.18
CA THR A 56 3.51 10.29 -7.15
C THR A 56 3.59 8.78 -6.92
N MET A 57 3.76 8.34 -5.67
CA MET A 57 3.77 6.92 -5.32
C MET A 57 2.48 6.22 -5.74
N THR A 58 1.31 6.79 -5.39
CA THR A 58 0.00 6.24 -5.77
C THR A 58 -0.11 6.05 -7.28
N PHE A 59 0.31 7.04 -8.08
CA PHE A 59 0.29 6.96 -9.54
C PHE A 59 1.21 5.86 -10.07
N VAL A 60 2.46 5.79 -9.60
CA VAL A 60 3.45 4.80 -10.05
C VAL A 60 3.01 3.39 -9.67
N LEU A 61 2.50 3.18 -8.46
CA LEU A 61 2.00 1.89 -7.98
C LEU A 61 0.79 1.42 -8.78
N ALA A 62 -0.21 2.28 -8.99
CA ALA A 62 -1.39 1.95 -9.80
C ALA A 62 -1.00 1.58 -11.24
N ARG A 63 -0.08 2.34 -11.85
CA ARG A 63 0.44 2.04 -13.19
C ARG A 63 1.15 0.69 -13.24
N HIS A 64 1.95 0.38 -12.23
CA HIS A 64 2.68 -0.89 -12.16
C HIS A 64 1.73 -2.09 -12.06
N VAL A 65 0.75 -2.04 -11.16
CA VAL A 65 -0.25 -3.11 -10.98
C VAL A 65 -1.01 -3.36 -12.29
N LYS A 66 -1.52 -2.32 -12.93
CA LYS A 66 -2.24 -2.44 -14.21
C LYS A 66 -1.40 -3.05 -15.32
N LYS A 67 -0.12 -2.65 -15.40
CA LYS A 67 0.81 -3.21 -16.38
C LYS A 67 0.94 -4.72 -16.16
N LEU A 68 1.16 -5.16 -14.92
CA LEU A 68 1.29 -6.58 -14.58
C LEU A 68 0.01 -7.38 -14.86
N GLU A 69 -1.16 -6.86 -14.49
CA GLU A 69 -2.44 -7.52 -14.77
C GLU A 69 -2.68 -7.70 -16.28
N ARG A 70 -2.37 -6.66 -17.07
CA ARG A 70 -2.48 -6.71 -18.54
C ARG A 70 -1.51 -7.69 -19.17
N GLU A 71 -0.23 -7.65 -18.77
CA GLU A 71 0.82 -8.51 -19.33
C GLU A 71 0.57 -9.99 -19.06
N ASN A 72 0.01 -10.32 -17.89
CA ASN A 72 -0.24 -11.70 -17.48
C ASN A 72 -1.69 -12.16 -17.73
N ALA A 73 -2.57 -11.28 -18.24
CA ALA A 73 -4.00 -11.53 -18.40
C ALA A 73 -4.69 -12.05 -17.11
N ILE A 74 -4.33 -11.45 -15.97
CA ILE A 74 -4.86 -11.78 -14.64
C ILE A 74 -5.46 -10.54 -13.98
N SER A 75 -6.24 -10.75 -12.93
CA SER A 75 -6.70 -9.69 -12.03
C SER A 75 -6.47 -10.09 -10.58
N TYR A 76 -6.18 -9.11 -9.73
CA TYR A 76 -6.04 -9.25 -8.29
C TYR A 76 -7.24 -8.62 -7.56
N PRO A 77 -8.44 -9.24 -7.61
CA PRO A 77 -9.62 -8.66 -7.00
C PRO A 77 -9.51 -8.66 -5.47
N ILE A 78 -9.97 -7.57 -4.85
CA ILE A 78 -10.07 -7.46 -3.40
C ILE A 78 -11.49 -7.84 -2.95
N PRO A 79 -11.66 -8.78 -2.00
CA PRO A 79 -12.96 -9.13 -1.46
C PRO A 79 -13.71 -7.90 -0.91
N PRO A 80 -15.03 -7.75 -1.19
CA PRO A 80 -15.80 -6.59 -0.75
C PRO A 80 -15.74 -6.33 0.76
N LYS A 81 -15.67 -7.40 1.56
CA LYS A 81 -15.53 -7.30 3.02
C LYS A 81 -14.26 -6.58 3.46
N ILE A 82 -13.16 -6.72 2.71
CA ILE A 82 -11.91 -6.01 2.97
C ILE A 82 -12.07 -4.53 2.63
N LEU A 83 -12.69 -4.21 1.48
CA LEU A 83 -12.98 -2.81 1.10
C LEU A 83 -13.86 -2.12 2.15
N SER A 84 -14.93 -2.79 2.61
CA SER A 84 -15.79 -2.27 3.68
C SER A 84 -15.02 -2.04 4.98
N GLY A 85 -14.11 -2.95 5.35
CA GLY A 85 -13.25 -2.78 6.52
C GLY A 85 -12.29 -1.59 6.42
N LEU A 86 -11.94 -1.18 5.19
CA LEU A 86 -11.13 0.00 4.91
C LEU A 86 -11.96 1.28 4.68
N GLY A 87 -13.30 1.20 4.74
CA GLY A 87 -14.19 2.32 4.44
C GLY A 87 -14.22 2.73 2.96
N ILE A 88 -13.89 1.81 2.06
CA ILE A 88 -13.86 2.05 0.60
C ILE A 88 -15.13 1.45 -0.02
N ALA A 89 -15.91 2.28 -0.73
CA ALA A 89 -17.05 1.79 -1.50
C ALA A 89 -16.58 1.00 -2.73
N LYS A 90 -17.35 -0.02 -3.14
CA LYS A 90 -16.96 -0.87 -4.28
C LYS A 90 -16.92 -0.06 -5.56
N GLU A 91 -17.85 0.86 -5.72
CA GLU A 91 -17.99 1.74 -6.89
C GLU A 91 -16.81 2.69 -7.01
N ASP A 92 -16.32 3.25 -5.89
CA ASP A 92 -15.13 4.11 -5.87
C ASP A 92 -13.88 3.32 -6.25
N TRP A 93 -13.75 2.09 -5.73
CA TRP A 93 -12.67 1.18 -6.07
C TRP A 93 -12.66 0.86 -7.57
N ASP A 94 -13.80 0.45 -8.11
CA ASP A 94 -13.93 0.10 -9.53
C ASP A 94 -13.66 1.33 -10.40
N SER A 95 -14.25 2.46 -10.07
CA SER A 95 -14.04 3.72 -10.80
C SER A 95 -12.57 4.12 -10.85
N PHE A 96 -11.84 3.99 -9.74
CA PHE A 96 -10.40 4.26 -9.71
C PHE A 96 -9.63 3.34 -10.66
N TRP A 97 -9.89 2.03 -10.61
CA TRP A 97 -9.19 1.04 -11.44
C TRP A 97 -9.67 1.00 -12.89
N GLU A 98 -10.85 1.49 -13.22
CA GLU A 98 -11.32 1.61 -14.61
C GLU A 98 -10.81 2.90 -15.25
N SER A 99 -10.92 4.04 -14.56
CA SER A 99 -10.55 5.37 -15.08
C SER A 99 -9.04 5.56 -15.25
N SER A 100 -8.22 4.84 -14.49
CA SER A 100 -6.76 4.96 -14.52
C SER A 100 -6.12 4.30 -15.75
N ASN A 101 -6.68 4.45 -16.95
CA ASN A 101 -6.12 3.90 -18.18
C ASN A 101 -4.87 4.69 -18.59
N PHE A 102 -3.74 4.32 -17.99
CA PHE A 102 -2.45 4.89 -18.34
C PHE A 102 -2.08 4.43 -19.76
N SER A 103 -2.16 5.33 -20.73
CA SER A 103 -1.54 5.12 -22.04
C SER A 103 -0.04 4.97 -21.81
N LEU A 104 0.49 3.78 -22.09
CA LEU A 104 1.92 3.49 -22.02
C LEU A 104 2.66 4.16 -23.17
#